data_AF-A0A3C0NWX9-F1
#
_entry.id   AF-A0A3C0NWX9-F1
#
_cell.length_a   1.000
_cell.length_b   1.000
_cell.length_c   1.000
_cell.angle_alpha   90.00
_cell.angle_beta   90.00
_cell.angle_gamma   90.00
#
_symmetry.space_group_name_H-M   'P 1'
#
loop_
_entity.id
_entity.type
_entity.pdbx_description
1 polymer ?
#
loop_
_entity_poly.entity_id
_entity_poly.type
_entity_poly.pdbx_seq_one_letter_code
_entity_poly.pdbx_strand_id
1 'polypeptide(L)'
;MLVVAENQPGAEPAQTNTAQGSALDVAKPTAEANKKVAEKVPSFNVFEYVVEGNTVLDKGKVEEAVYPYLGESKTIEDVEKARSALEKAYQD
;
A
#
# COMPACT_ATOMS: atom_id res chain seq x y z
N MET A 1 -9.18 -57.29 27.56
CA MET A 1 -8.89 -55.89 27.16
C MET A 1 -10.14 -55.36 26.47
N LEU A 2 -11.04 -54.55 27.05
CA LEU A 2 -10.87 -53.28 27.78
C LEU A 2 -10.15 -52.27 26.86
N VAL A 3 -10.67 -51.13 26.37
CA VAL A 3 -11.87 -50.26 26.60
C VAL A 3 -12.04 -49.43 25.31
N VAL A 4 -13.22 -49.33 24.68
CA VAL A 4 -14.26 -48.28 24.82
C VAL A 4 -13.75 -46.85 24.68
N ALA A 5 -14.06 -46.27 23.52
CA ALA A 5 -14.81 -45.04 23.28
C ALA A 5 -14.83 -43.91 24.34
N GLU A 6 -14.74 -42.69 23.82
CA GLU A 6 -15.55 -41.54 24.23
C GLU A 6 -15.21 -40.87 25.57
N ASN A 7 -14.40 -39.83 25.46
CA ASN A 7 -14.29 -38.79 26.47
C ASN A 7 -15.48 -37.81 26.32
N GLN A 8 -16.50 -37.97 27.18
CA GLN A 8 -17.47 -36.94 27.61
C GLN A 8 -17.37 -36.86 29.16
N PRO A 9 -17.90 -35.85 29.91
CA PRO A 9 -18.84 -34.77 29.57
C PRO A 9 -18.49 -33.39 30.21
N GLY A 10 -19.30 -32.35 29.93
CA GLY A 10 -19.24 -31.07 30.63
C GLY A 10 -20.20 -30.03 30.07
N ALA A 11 -21.46 -30.14 30.46
CA ALA A 11 -22.53 -29.21 30.12
C ALA A 11 -22.50 -27.92 30.96
N GLU A 12 -22.80 -26.79 30.29
CA GLU A 12 -23.65 -25.66 30.71
C GLU A 12 -23.13 -24.68 31.81
N PRO A 13 -23.50 -23.38 31.79
CA PRO A 13 -24.76 -22.86 31.27
C PRO A 13 -24.69 -21.64 30.33
N ALA A 14 -25.78 -21.54 29.58
CA ALA A 14 -26.26 -20.38 28.89
C ALA A 14 -26.29 -19.12 29.79
N GLN A 15 -25.85 -17.99 29.23
CA GLN A 15 -26.54 -16.73 29.44
C GLN A 15 -26.90 -16.16 28.07
N THR A 16 -28.12 -16.52 27.69
CA THR A 16 -28.97 -15.86 26.71
C THR A 16 -29.09 -14.37 27.07
N ASN A 17 -28.57 -13.49 26.22
CA ASN A 17 -29.09 -12.12 26.17
C ASN A 17 -29.99 -11.98 24.95
N THR A 18 -31.22 -12.44 25.13
CA THR A 18 -32.36 -12.17 24.25
C THR A 18 -32.95 -10.84 24.69
N ALA A 19 -32.63 -9.77 23.96
CA ALA A 19 -33.46 -8.56 23.91
C ALA A 19 -34.02 -8.46 22.49
N GLN A 20 -35.14 -9.14 22.26
CA GLN A 20 -36.02 -8.89 21.12
C GLN A 20 -36.91 -7.68 21.44
N GLY A 21 -37.00 -6.75 20.50
CA GLY A 21 -37.89 -5.58 20.63
C GLY A 21 -37.94 -4.71 19.38
N SER A 22 -38.44 -5.30 18.28
CA SER A 22 -39.28 -4.68 17.24
C SER A 22 -38.97 -3.26 16.74
N ALA A 23 -38.49 -3.16 15.50
CA ALA A 23 -39.23 -2.47 14.44
C ALA A 23 -38.62 -2.80 13.07
N LEU A 24 -39.48 -3.33 12.19
CA LEU A 24 -39.24 -3.47 10.76
C LEU A 24 -39.22 -2.06 10.15
N ASP A 25 -38.05 -1.58 9.72
CA ASP A 25 -37.98 -0.51 8.73
C ASP A 25 -37.62 -1.14 7.39
N VAL A 26 -38.65 -1.25 6.54
CA VAL A 26 -38.57 -1.81 5.19
C VAL A 26 -38.02 -0.74 4.25
N ALA A 27 -36.79 -0.99 3.80
CA ALA A 27 -36.26 -0.76 2.46
C ALA A 27 -36.31 0.66 1.84
N LYS A 28 -35.13 1.09 1.34
CA LYS A 28 -34.83 1.41 -0.09
C LYS A 28 -33.78 2.54 -0.19
N PRO A 29 -32.92 2.57 -1.22
CA PRO A 29 -32.17 1.51 -1.89
C PRO A 29 -30.66 1.74 -1.75
N THR A 30 -29.88 0.75 -2.15
CA THR A 30 -28.46 0.85 -2.47
C THR A 30 -28.20 2.08 -3.37
N ALA A 31 -27.61 3.12 -2.80
CA ALA A 31 -26.85 4.09 -3.57
C ALA A 31 -25.41 3.60 -3.56
N GLU A 32 -25.09 2.72 -4.51
CA GLU A 32 -23.76 2.65 -5.09
C GLU A 32 -23.37 4.06 -5.54
N ALA A 33 -22.83 4.84 -4.61
CA ALA A 33 -22.03 5.99 -4.94
C ALA A 33 -20.76 5.42 -5.55
N ASN A 34 -20.84 5.22 -6.87
CA ASN A 34 -19.78 4.96 -7.81
C ASN A 34 -18.57 5.84 -7.47
N LYS A 35 -17.76 5.41 -6.50
CA LYS A 35 -16.39 5.88 -6.36
C LYS A 35 -15.71 5.31 -7.58
N LYS A 36 -15.69 6.10 -8.65
CA LYS A 36 -14.63 6.04 -9.66
C LYS A 36 -13.36 5.87 -8.84
N VAL A 37 -12.82 4.66 -8.82
CA VAL A 37 -11.56 4.37 -8.18
C VAL A 37 -10.59 5.20 -8.99
N ALA A 38 -10.27 6.40 -8.50
CA ALA A 38 -9.14 7.14 -9.02
C ALA A 38 -7.98 6.19 -8.79
N GLU A 39 -7.49 5.60 -9.87
CA GLU A 39 -6.36 4.68 -9.83
C GLU A 39 -5.23 5.43 -9.15
N LYS A 40 -4.97 5.05 -7.88
CA LYS A 40 -3.94 5.69 -7.09
C LYS A 40 -2.62 5.26 -7.72
N VAL A 41 -1.89 6.22 -8.28
CA VAL A 41 -0.55 5.98 -8.80
C VAL A 41 0.28 5.38 -7.66
N PRO A 42 0.90 4.20 -7.86
CA PRO A 42 1.75 3.59 -6.85
C PRO A 42 2.89 4.54 -6.46
N SER A 43 3.10 4.72 -5.17
CA SER A 43 4.17 5.56 -4.64
C SER A 43 5.06 4.79 -3.66
N PHE A 44 6.31 5.25 -3.54
CA PHE A 44 7.35 4.67 -2.69
C PHE A 44 8.35 5.74 -2.28
N ASN A 45 9.19 5.43 -1.31
CA ASN A 45 10.23 6.34 -0.84
C ASN A 45 11.53 6.05 -1.58
N VAL A 46 12.24 7.10 -2.00
CA VAL A 46 13.55 6.99 -2.65
C VAL A 46 14.54 7.80 -1.83
N PHE A 47 15.49 7.13 -1.19
CA PHE A 47 16.47 7.79 -0.31
C PHE A 47 17.86 7.88 -0.93
N GLU A 48 18.15 7.06 -1.93
CA GLU A 48 19.45 7.02 -2.58
C GLU A 48 19.32 6.64 -4.05
N TYR A 49 20.16 7.27 -4.88
CA TYR A 49 20.40 6.86 -6.27
C TYR A 49 21.85 6.39 -6.37
N VAL A 50 22.04 5.13 -6.77
CA VAL A 50 23.35 4.60 -7.10
C VAL A 50 23.56 4.78 -8.60
N VAL A 51 24.59 5.55 -8.98
CA VAL A 51 24.93 5.82 -10.37
C VAL A 51 26.18 5.03 -10.73
N GLU A 52 25.99 3.95 -11.48
CA GLU A 52 27.08 3.09 -11.95
C GLU A 52 27.61 3.56 -13.30
N GLY A 53 28.91 3.36 -13.56
CA GLY A 53 29.52 3.63 -14.86
C GLY A 53 29.73 5.11 -15.21
N ASN A 54 29.44 6.05 -14.30
CA ASN A 54 29.74 7.46 -14.54
C ASN A 54 31.25 7.71 -14.60
N THR A 55 31.73 8.20 -15.74
CA THR A 55 33.15 8.53 -15.99
C THR A 55 33.35 9.95 -16.54
N VAL A 56 32.26 10.66 -16.85
CA VAL A 56 32.29 11.95 -17.55
C VAL A 56 31.73 13.08 -16.69
N LEU A 57 30.66 12.83 -15.93
CA LEU A 57 30.05 13.85 -15.08
C LEU A 57 30.79 14.00 -13.77
N ASP A 58 31.06 15.25 -13.38
CA ASP A 58 31.50 15.56 -12.02
C ASP A 58 30.43 15.16 -11.00
N LYS A 59 30.88 14.77 -9.81
CA LYS A 59 29.99 14.34 -8.71
C LYS A 59 28.89 15.37 -8.41
N GLY A 60 29.23 16.65 -8.39
CA GLY A 60 28.26 17.71 -8.13
C GLY A 60 27.16 17.79 -9.18
N LYS A 61 27.47 17.51 -10.45
CA LYS A 61 26.48 17.48 -11.54
C LYS A 61 25.54 16.28 -11.42
N VAL A 62 26.07 15.13 -11.02
CA VAL A 62 25.25 13.96 -10.70
C VAL A 62 24.28 14.26 -9.56
N GLU A 63 24.78 14.84 -8.46
CA GLU A 63 23.97 15.20 -7.29
C GLU A 63 22.88 16.22 -7.62
N GLU A 64 23.23 17.28 -8.36
CA GLU A 64 22.30 18.32 -8.82
C GLU A 64 21.17 17.69 -9.67
N ALA A 65 21.49 16.71 -10.51
CA ALA A 65 20.53 16.03 -11.34
C ALA A 65 19.59 15.09 -10.54
N VAL A 66 20.08 14.35 -9.54
CA VAL A 66 19.30 13.28 -8.89
C VAL A 66 18.61 13.70 -7.59
N TYR A 67 19.19 14.62 -6.82
CA TYR A 67 18.67 15.01 -5.50
C TYR A 67 17.23 15.57 -5.50
N PRO A 68 16.76 16.31 -6.51
CA PRO A 68 15.37 16.77 -6.56
C PRO A 68 14.34 15.62 -6.55
N TYR A 69 14.76 14.44 -6.99
CA TYR A 69 13.89 13.26 -7.12
C TYR A 69 13.97 12.33 -5.91
N LEU A 70 14.80 12.63 -4.91
CA LEU A 70 14.81 11.95 -3.61
C LEU A 70 13.65 12.42 -2.71
N GLY A 71 13.27 11.56 -1.79
CA GLY A 71 12.27 11.82 -0.76
C GLY A 71 11.18 10.76 -0.67
N GLU A 72 10.20 11.04 0.16
CA GLU A 72 9.04 10.17 0.36
C GLU A 72 8.00 10.34 -0.75
N SER A 73 7.15 9.33 -0.92
CA SER A 73 5.98 9.39 -1.82
C SER A 73 6.31 9.74 -3.29
N LYS A 74 7.47 9.29 -3.78
CA LYS A 74 7.85 9.35 -5.19
C LYS A 74 7.12 8.30 -6.00
N THR A 75 7.10 8.52 -7.30
CA THR A 75 6.50 7.62 -8.28
C THR A 75 7.56 7.12 -9.26
N ILE A 76 7.20 6.15 -10.09
CA ILE A 76 8.08 5.71 -11.21
C ILE A 76 8.37 6.88 -12.16
N GLU A 77 7.42 7.79 -12.36
CA GLU A 77 7.64 8.96 -13.22
C GLU A 77 8.76 9.88 -12.66
N ASP A 78 8.87 10.01 -11.33
CA ASP A 78 9.95 10.78 -10.71
C ASP A 78 11.32 10.13 -10.93
N VAL A 79 11.39 8.79 -10.92
CA VAL A 79 12.62 8.06 -11.25
C VAL A 79 13.03 8.26 -12.71
N GLU A 80 12.06 8.24 -13.64
CA GLU A 80 12.32 8.52 -15.06
C GLU A 80 12.78 9.96 -15.30
N LYS A 81 12.25 10.92 -14.54
CA LYS A 81 12.73 12.30 -14.58
C LYS A 81 14.17 12.41 -14.07
N ALA A 82 14.55 11.67 -13.03
CA ALA A 82 15.94 11.61 -12.57
C ALA A 82 16.88 11.06 -13.65
N ARG A 83 16.50 9.97 -14.32
CA ARG A 83 17.24 9.42 -15.47
C ARG A 83 17.41 10.46 -16.57
N SER A 84 16.33 11.14 -16.93
CA SER A 84 16.33 12.16 -17.99
C SER A 84 17.18 13.38 -17.61
N ALA A 85 17.19 13.78 -16.34
CA ALA A 85 18.02 14.87 -15.84
C ALA A 85 19.52 14.52 -15.92
N LEU A 86 19.89 13.28 -15.59
CA LEU A 86 21.26 12.79 -15.75
C LEU A 86 21.68 12.76 -17.22
N GLU A 87 20.81 12.28 -18.11
CA GLU A 87 21.08 12.27 -19.55
C GLU A 87 21.30 13.69 -20.08
N LYS A 88 20.48 14.65 -19.64
CA LYS A 88 20.65 16.06 -19.99
C LYS A 88 21.95 16.63 -19.46
N ALA A 89 22.28 16.37 -18.19
CA ALA A 89 23.52 16.86 -17.60
C ALA A 89 24.76 16.36 -18.37
N TYR A 90 24.69 15.15 -18.94
CA TYR A 90 25.75 14.59 -19.79
C TYR A 90 25.86 15.25 -21.16
N GLN A 91 24.76 15.79 -21.69
CA GLN A 91 24.71 16.41 -23.01
C GLN A 91 25.00 17.92 -23.00
N ASP A 92 24.98 18.57 -21.84
CA ASP A 92 25.33 19.99 -21.65
C ASP A 92 26.84 20.21 -21.69
#